data_AF-A0A8J3E898-F1
#
_entry.id   AF-A0A8J3E898-F1
#
_cell.length_a   1.000
_cell.length_b   1.000
_cell.length_c   1.000
_cell.angle_alpha   90.00
_cell.angle_beta   90.00
_cell.angle_gamma   90.00
#
_symmetry.space_group_name_H-M   'P 1'
#
loop_
_entity.id
_entity.type
_entity.pdbx_description
1 polymer ?
#
loop_
_entity_poly.entity_id
_entity_poly.type
_entity_poly.pdbx_seq_one_letter_code
_entity_poly.pdbx_strand_id
1 'polypeptide(L)'
;MNKYRFNLNNAQKLREEKTLQLLRKMVDENQGITPFDNIEKGKIKEAKNLTFPDKKLVNKVNQFIKENKIEFMSFQKLSAINSNHKIEDTIQSNDAKKAQEYTLYSIYADRVFQSSADRRSGISNYWLHNVLYDDKKLWESDVHSSSVLVPYQSKMGKKSIIAQTQNNAREIYQQDDNNAPQLMLYQTLLKPGIAGFVTGKENQMLHYKHKAIDNFKNVLKGVTVLSTNHSINMSLLCKLNNYLCNNFFFGVSLWQRREVVKRLQQLNETEQPDNKLVADALAQYKKAMNTTYPNRRDMLSRAAYELIAVNHLGGKTHTTCKSGKDRAGMVKLFADALLVCYQEKKRFPNLYSKRDQKHFAEIFKKLFYSEHMQQIADINSPGAYGLKSMQAVLPKFLYDKLKNHNPQRFSFFKQAAKLNNQLCQFKLGAQM
;
A
#
# COMPACT_ATOMS: atom_id res chain seq x y z
N MET A 1 34.45 -3.12 -23.13
CA MET A 1 33.70 -4.34 -23.51
C MET A 1 32.55 -4.51 -22.53
N ASN A 2 31.31 -4.41 -23.04
CA ASN A 2 30.05 -4.45 -22.28
C ASN A 2 29.61 -5.88 -22.00
N LYS A 3 29.27 -6.25 -20.74
CA LYS A 3 28.35 -7.36 -20.45
C LYS A 3 27.55 -7.15 -19.14
N TYR A 4 26.22 -7.13 -19.33
CA TYR A 4 25.10 -7.41 -18.43
C TYR A 4 24.97 -6.71 -17.06
N ARG A 5 24.53 -5.44 -17.10
CA ARG A 5 23.60 -4.89 -16.10
C ARG A 5 22.17 -5.17 -16.57
N PHE A 6 21.35 -5.83 -15.76
CA PHE A 6 19.91 -5.88 -15.99
C PHE A 6 19.33 -4.48 -15.71
N ASN A 7 19.33 -3.64 -16.73
CA ASN A 7 18.98 -2.24 -16.59
C ASN A 7 17.45 -2.10 -16.61
N LEU A 8 16.81 -2.08 -15.43
CA LEU A 8 15.40 -1.72 -15.26
C LEU A 8 15.06 -0.40 -15.98
N ASN A 9 16.03 0.51 -16.12
CA ASN A 9 15.85 1.73 -16.90
C ASN A 9 15.63 1.46 -18.39
N ASN A 10 16.16 0.40 -19.00
CA ASN A 10 15.95 0.12 -20.43
C ASN A 10 14.56 -0.43 -20.70
N ALA A 11 14.05 -1.32 -19.84
CA ALA A 11 12.68 -1.83 -19.95
C ALA A 11 11.65 -0.72 -19.65
N GLN A 12 11.92 0.11 -18.66
CA GLN A 12 11.10 1.28 -18.33
C GLN A 12 11.15 2.34 -19.44
N LYS A 13 12.34 2.68 -19.94
CA LYS A 13 12.53 3.62 -21.05
C LYS A 13 11.88 3.11 -22.34
N LEU A 14 11.97 1.82 -22.64
CA LEU A 14 11.28 1.21 -23.79
C LEU A 14 9.74 1.27 -23.63
N ARG A 15 9.22 1.12 -22.41
CA ARG A 15 7.78 1.22 -22.12
C ARG A 15 7.30 2.67 -22.23
N GLU A 16 8.09 3.62 -21.73
CA GLU A 16 7.84 5.06 -21.82
C GLU A 16 7.91 5.53 -23.29
N GLU A 17 8.92 5.11 -24.05
CA GLU A 17 9.08 5.40 -25.48
C GLU A 17 7.93 4.83 -26.31
N LYS A 18 7.52 3.57 -26.07
CA LYS A 18 6.37 2.96 -26.75
C LYS A 18 5.05 3.67 -26.41
N THR A 19 4.88 4.09 -25.16
CA THR A 19 3.69 4.84 -24.72
C THR A 19 3.65 6.23 -25.37
N LEU A 20 4.79 6.92 -25.41
CA LEU A 20 4.91 8.24 -26.04
C LEU A 20 4.76 8.16 -27.56
N GLN A 21 5.28 7.13 -28.22
CA GLN A 21 5.05 6.90 -29.66
C GLN A 21 3.57 6.66 -29.95
N LEU A 22 2.88 5.86 -29.13
CA LEU A 22 1.44 5.62 -29.28
C LEU A 22 0.65 6.93 -29.13
N LEU A 23 0.98 7.75 -28.12
CA LEU A 23 0.32 9.03 -27.88
C LEU A 23 0.57 10.05 -29.01
N ARG A 24 1.81 10.16 -29.52
CA ARG A 24 2.14 11.05 -30.64
C ARG A 24 1.40 10.64 -31.92
N LYS A 25 1.40 9.34 -32.22
CA LYS A 25 0.70 8.81 -33.39
C LYS A 25 -0.82 8.99 -33.31
N MET A 26 -1.41 8.89 -32.10
CA MET A 26 -2.82 9.22 -31.88
C MET A 26 -3.14 10.72 -32.05
N VAL A 27 -2.16 11.61 -31.87
CA VAL A 27 -2.31 13.05 -32.14
C VAL A 27 -2.17 13.33 -33.64
N ASP A 28 -1.20 12.71 -34.29
CA ASP A 28 -0.93 12.91 -35.72
C ASP A 28 -2.03 12.31 -36.62
N GLU A 29 -2.58 11.15 -36.26
CA GLU A 29 -3.63 10.45 -37.04
C GLU A 29 -5.05 11.02 -36.85
N ASN A 30 -5.26 11.90 -35.86
CA ASN A 30 -6.55 12.55 -35.62
C ASN A 30 -6.63 13.97 -36.23
N GLN A 31 -5.79 14.30 -37.22
CA GLN A 31 -5.79 15.57 -37.97
C GLN A 31 -6.13 16.81 -37.10
N GLY A 32 -5.20 17.20 -36.22
CA GLY A 32 -5.11 18.60 -35.78
C GLY A 32 -6.05 19.06 -34.65
N ILE A 33 -6.53 18.19 -33.77
CA ILE A 33 -7.17 18.65 -32.52
C ILE A 33 -6.22 18.43 -31.34
N THR A 34 -5.41 19.44 -31.04
CA THR A 34 -4.80 19.61 -29.72
C THR A 34 -5.89 19.99 -28.71
N PRO A 35 -5.96 19.40 -27.50
CA PRO A 35 -6.92 19.82 -26.47
C PRO A 35 -6.61 21.20 -25.85
N PHE A 36 -5.60 21.92 -26.34
CA PHE A 36 -5.04 23.10 -25.69
C PHE A 36 -5.14 24.39 -26.51
N ASP A 37 -5.47 24.34 -27.81
CA ASP A 37 -5.41 25.55 -28.66
C ASP A 37 -6.76 26.28 -28.84
N ASN A 38 -7.84 25.83 -28.18
CA ASN A 38 -9.14 26.54 -28.21
C ASN A 38 -9.67 26.90 -26.82
N ILE A 39 -8.81 27.46 -25.97
CA ILE A 39 -9.24 28.25 -24.81
C ILE A 39 -8.96 29.72 -25.11
N GLU A 40 -9.53 30.23 -26.20
CA GLU A 40 -9.76 31.66 -26.37
C GLU A 40 -11.27 31.93 -26.37
N LYS A 41 -11.68 32.63 -25.30
CA LYS A 41 -12.89 33.44 -25.12
C LYS A 41 -14.15 32.98 -25.88
N GLY A 42 -14.97 32.21 -25.16
CA GLY A 42 -16.43 32.31 -25.24
C GLY A 42 -17.11 31.31 -26.18
N LYS A 43 -17.36 30.09 -25.70
CA LYS A 43 -18.46 29.20 -26.12
C LYS A 43 -18.57 27.96 -25.22
N ILE A 44 -18.81 28.18 -23.92
CA ILE A 44 -19.19 27.11 -22.99
C ILE A 44 -20.70 26.91 -23.09
N LYS A 45 -21.20 26.29 -24.17
CA LYS A 45 -22.59 25.80 -24.22
C LYS A 45 -22.80 24.48 -24.97
N GLU A 46 -21.82 23.98 -25.73
CA GLU A 46 -22.04 22.80 -26.58
C GLU A 46 -21.33 21.50 -26.11
N ALA A 47 -20.51 21.54 -25.07
CA ALA A 47 -19.78 20.35 -24.60
C ALA A 47 -20.64 19.32 -23.79
N LYS A 48 -21.97 19.42 -23.82
CA LYS A 48 -22.87 18.51 -23.07
C LYS A 48 -23.21 17.20 -23.78
N ASN A 49 -22.78 17.00 -25.03
CA ASN A 49 -23.21 15.86 -25.86
C ASN A 49 -22.10 14.88 -26.30
N LEU A 50 -20.92 14.88 -25.69
CA LEU A 50 -19.89 13.87 -26.00
C LEU A 50 -20.17 12.55 -25.27
N THR A 51 -20.92 11.67 -25.93
CA THR A 51 -21.11 10.25 -25.57
C THR A 51 -19.96 9.38 -26.08
N PHE A 52 -19.60 8.37 -25.26
CA PHE A 52 -18.77 7.15 -25.43
C PHE A 52 -17.78 7.00 -26.62
N PRO A 53 -16.60 6.39 -26.42
CA PRO A 53 -15.63 6.24 -27.51
C PRO A 53 -16.18 5.33 -28.62
N ASP A 54 -16.08 5.84 -29.84
CA ASP A 54 -16.49 5.21 -31.10
C ASP A 54 -16.00 3.76 -31.18
N LYS A 55 -16.93 2.83 -31.41
CA LYS A 55 -16.72 1.39 -31.63
C LYS A 55 -15.65 1.14 -32.71
N LYS A 56 -15.51 2.08 -33.65
CA LYS A 56 -14.50 2.09 -34.72
C LYS A 56 -13.08 2.26 -34.18
N LEU A 57 -12.87 3.06 -33.12
CA LEU A 57 -11.56 3.24 -32.49
C LEU A 57 -11.11 1.97 -31.76
N VAL A 58 -12.03 1.31 -31.05
CA VAL A 58 -11.75 0.03 -30.37
C VAL A 58 -11.38 -1.07 -31.37
N ASN A 59 -12.10 -1.14 -32.50
CA ASN A 59 -11.78 -2.10 -33.56
C ASN A 59 -10.43 -1.83 -34.22
N LYS A 60 -10.07 -0.56 -34.45
CA LYS A 60 -8.76 -0.16 -34.98
C LYS A 60 -7.60 -0.55 -34.04
N VAL A 61 -7.77 -0.35 -32.72
CA VAL A 61 -6.75 -0.74 -31.73
C VAL A 61 -6.56 -2.26 -31.70
N ASN A 62 -7.65 -3.04 -31.72
CA ASN A 62 -7.58 -4.49 -31.72
C ASN A 62 -6.98 -5.06 -33.02
N GLN A 63 -7.33 -4.46 -34.17
CA GLN A 63 -6.75 -4.82 -35.47
C GLN A 63 -5.24 -4.53 -35.50
N PHE A 64 -4.81 -3.38 -34.96
CA PHE A 64 -3.41 -3.02 -34.86
C PHE A 64 -2.59 -3.99 -34.00
N ILE A 65 -3.12 -4.39 -32.83
CA ILE A 65 -2.47 -5.40 -31.96
C ILE A 65 -2.26 -6.71 -32.71
N LYS A 66 -3.27 -7.13 -33.49
CA LYS A 66 -3.24 -8.37 -34.28
C LYS A 66 -2.25 -8.29 -35.44
N GLU A 67 -2.26 -7.21 -36.20
CA GLU A 67 -1.37 -7.01 -37.37
C GLU A 67 0.10 -6.89 -36.99
N ASN A 68 0.39 -6.30 -35.84
CA ASN A 68 1.77 -6.06 -35.39
C ASN A 68 2.31 -7.16 -34.48
N LYS A 69 1.60 -8.30 -34.37
CA LYS A 69 1.96 -9.45 -33.52
C LYS A 69 2.42 -9.01 -32.12
N ILE A 70 1.73 -8.03 -31.53
CA ILE A 70 2.09 -7.49 -30.22
C ILE A 70 1.69 -8.55 -29.18
N GLU A 71 2.64 -9.43 -28.82
CA GLU A 71 2.46 -10.35 -27.71
C GLU A 71 2.54 -9.59 -26.39
N PHE A 72 1.42 -9.54 -25.67
CA PHE A 72 1.45 -9.21 -24.25
C PHE A 72 2.06 -10.40 -23.52
N MET A 73 3.37 -10.34 -23.23
CA MET A 73 4.01 -11.35 -22.39
C MET A 73 3.32 -11.36 -21.02
N SER A 74 2.64 -12.46 -20.70
CA SER A 74 2.12 -12.69 -19.37
C SER A 74 3.28 -12.92 -18.40
N PHE A 75 3.09 -12.48 -17.15
CA PHE A 75 4.10 -12.51 -16.10
C PHE A 75 4.68 -13.93 -15.85
N GLN A 76 3.93 -14.98 -16.18
CA GLN A 76 4.35 -16.39 -16.07
C GLN A 76 5.56 -16.74 -16.94
N LYS A 77 5.78 -16.05 -18.07
CA LYS A 77 6.95 -16.29 -18.94
C LYS A 77 8.25 -15.70 -18.35
N LEU A 78 8.15 -14.68 -17.50
CA LEU A 78 9.32 -14.04 -16.86
C LEU A 78 9.80 -14.82 -15.62
N SER A 79 8.91 -15.49 -14.89
CA SER A 79 9.28 -16.32 -13.73
C SER A 79 10.02 -17.61 -14.12
N ALA A 80 9.74 -18.14 -15.32
CA ALA A 80 10.42 -19.33 -15.85
C ALA A 80 11.88 -19.05 -16.29
N ILE A 81 12.21 -17.79 -16.62
CA ILE A 81 13.58 -17.40 -17.01
C ILE A 81 14.46 -17.20 -15.77
N ASN A 82 13.88 -16.73 -14.65
CA ASN A 82 14.62 -16.46 -13.42
C ASN A 82 14.94 -17.70 -12.56
N SER A 83 14.28 -18.83 -12.80
CA SER A 83 14.44 -20.06 -12.01
C SER A 83 15.64 -20.93 -12.43
N ASN A 84 16.35 -20.59 -13.51
CA ASN A 84 17.41 -21.41 -14.09
C ASN A 84 18.83 -20.82 -14.00
N HIS A 85 19.06 -19.74 -13.23
CA HIS A 85 20.41 -19.19 -13.04
C HIS A 85 20.79 -19.13 -11.56
N LYS A 86 21.62 -20.10 -11.14
CA LYS A 86 22.49 -19.96 -9.97
C LYS A 86 23.53 -18.88 -10.29
N ILE A 87 23.58 -17.84 -9.47
CA ILE A 87 24.65 -16.83 -9.50
C ILE A 87 25.49 -17.08 -8.25
N GLU A 88 26.65 -17.71 -8.44
CA GLU A 88 27.73 -17.76 -7.45
C GLU A 88 28.68 -16.57 -7.64
N ASP A 89 29.40 -16.26 -6.56
CA ASP A 89 30.15 -15.05 -6.24
C ASP A 89 31.10 -14.51 -7.32
N THR A 90 31.26 -13.18 -7.35
CA THR A 90 32.55 -12.45 -7.25
C THR A 90 32.32 -10.95 -7.43
N ILE A 91 32.46 -10.14 -6.37
CA ILE A 91 32.78 -8.71 -6.49
C ILE A 91 33.85 -8.36 -5.44
N GLN A 92 35.10 -8.29 -5.90
CA GLN A 92 36.12 -7.44 -5.29
C GLN A 92 36.20 -6.15 -6.10
N SER A 93 36.13 -4.99 -5.44
CA SER A 93 36.94 -3.77 -5.70
C SER A 93 36.23 -2.47 -5.29
N ASN A 94 37.07 -1.47 -5.04
CA ASN A 94 36.92 -0.30 -4.16
C ASN A 94 35.95 0.82 -4.59
N ASP A 95 34.99 0.57 -5.49
CA ASP A 95 34.07 1.61 -5.99
C ASP A 95 32.72 1.69 -5.22
N ALA A 96 32.51 0.84 -4.23
CA ALA A 96 31.27 0.77 -3.42
C ALA A 96 31.02 1.99 -2.50
N LYS A 97 31.97 2.93 -2.37
CA LYS A 97 31.86 4.04 -1.39
C LYS A 97 31.05 5.26 -1.86
N LYS A 98 30.54 5.32 -3.10
CA LYS A 98 29.84 6.51 -3.62
C LYS A 98 28.43 6.31 -4.17
N ALA A 99 27.87 5.11 -4.09
CA ALA A 99 26.48 4.85 -4.45
C ALA A 99 25.80 4.05 -3.33
N GLN A 100 25.30 4.72 -2.30
CA GLN A 100 24.27 4.13 -1.43
C GLN A 100 22.98 4.04 -2.26
N GLU A 101 22.88 3.00 -3.10
CA GLU A 101 21.67 2.63 -3.79
C GLU A 101 20.76 1.83 -2.84
N TYR A 102 19.48 2.22 -2.78
CA TYR A 102 18.48 1.49 -2.02
C TYR A 102 18.03 0.31 -2.86
N THR A 103 18.52 -0.89 -2.57
CA THR A 103 18.06 -2.07 -3.27
C THR A 103 16.82 -2.63 -2.58
N LEU A 104 15.63 -2.24 -3.05
CA LEU A 104 14.36 -2.81 -2.60
C LEU A 104 14.18 -4.18 -3.27
N TYR A 105 14.25 -5.27 -2.50
CA TYR A 105 13.95 -6.61 -2.99
C TYR A 105 12.59 -7.12 -2.50
N SER A 106 12.03 -7.99 -3.36
CA SER A 106 10.96 -8.96 -3.15
C SER A 106 9.51 -8.50 -3.42
N ILE A 107 8.94 -9.11 -4.46
CA ILE A 107 7.50 -9.37 -4.60
C ILE A 107 7.40 -10.89 -4.72
N TYR A 108 6.97 -11.57 -3.66
CA TYR A 108 6.42 -12.92 -3.79
C TYR A 108 4.90 -12.76 -3.83
N ALA A 109 4.34 -12.78 -5.04
CA ALA A 109 2.90 -12.79 -5.26
C ALA A 109 2.48 -14.23 -5.53
N ASP A 110 2.23 -14.99 -4.45
CA ASP A 110 1.94 -16.42 -4.56
C ASP A 110 0.55 -16.70 -5.18
N ARG A 111 -0.38 -15.73 -5.11
CA ARG A 111 -1.70 -15.79 -5.78
C ARG A 111 -2.18 -14.41 -6.23
N VAL A 112 -2.27 -14.17 -7.54
CA VAL A 112 -2.71 -12.88 -8.10
C VAL A 112 -4.23 -12.85 -8.27
N PHE A 113 -4.97 -12.81 -7.16
CA PHE A 113 -6.38 -12.41 -7.20
C PHE A 113 -6.49 -10.89 -7.23
N GLN A 114 -6.99 -10.32 -8.34
CA GLN A 114 -7.21 -8.88 -8.46
C GLN A 114 -8.16 -8.38 -7.37
N SER A 115 -7.88 -7.20 -6.78
CA SER A 115 -8.69 -6.67 -5.66
C SER A 115 -10.15 -6.35 -6.05
N SER A 116 -10.44 -6.24 -7.34
CA SER A 116 -11.76 -6.01 -7.92
C SER A 116 -12.45 -7.28 -8.39
N ALA A 117 -11.70 -8.30 -8.86
CA ALA A 117 -12.26 -9.43 -9.59
C ALA A 117 -12.68 -10.62 -8.71
N ASP A 118 -11.97 -10.91 -7.61
CA ASP A 118 -12.25 -12.10 -6.79
C ASP A 118 -12.44 -11.77 -5.31
N ARG A 119 -13.67 -11.34 -4.99
CA ARG A 119 -14.15 -11.21 -3.62
C ARG A 119 -15.14 -12.31 -3.25
N ARG A 120 -15.12 -13.43 -4.01
CA ARG A 120 -16.09 -14.51 -3.88
C ARG A 120 -15.68 -15.58 -2.87
N SER A 121 -14.39 -15.81 -2.71
CA SER A 121 -13.80 -16.58 -1.60
C SER A 121 -12.27 -16.30 -1.55
N GLY A 122 -11.64 -16.50 -0.40
CA GLY A 122 -10.19 -16.36 -0.23
C GLY A 122 -9.65 -14.93 -0.04
N ILE A 123 -8.32 -14.83 0.11
CA ILE A 123 -7.59 -13.58 0.27
C ILE A 123 -7.23 -13.01 -1.12
N SER A 124 -7.66 -11.78 -1.41
CA SER A 124 -7.28 -11.08 -2.64
C SER A 124 -6.13 -10.10 -2.42
N ASN A 125 -5.38 -9.81 -3.48
CA ASN A 125 -4.20 -8.95 -3.43
C ASN A 125 -3.17 -9.37 -2.38
N TYR A 126 -2.95 -10.66 -2.17
CA TYR A 126 -2.01 -11.11 -1.16
C TYR A 126 -0.56 -10.94 -1.64
N TRP A 127 0.29 -10.38 -0.79
CA TRP A 127 1.74 -10.28 -1.02
C TRP A 127 2.50 -10.07 0.29
N LEU A 128 3.77 -10.45 0.26
CA LEU A 128 4.73 -10.27 1.33
C LEU A 128 5.61 -9.05 1.05
N HIS A 129 5.90 -8.26 2.08
CA HIS A 129 6.72 -7.06 1.99
C HIS A 129 7.95 -7.18 2.87
N ASN A 130 9.11 -6.85 2.31
CA ASN A 130 10.34 -6.65 3.05
C ASN A 130 11.19 -5.52 2.45
N VAL A 131 12.23 -5.10 3.17
CA VAL A 131 13.17 -4.09 2.69
C VAL A 131 14.58 -4.42 3.18
N LEU A 132 15.54 -4.32 2.25
CA LEU A 132 16.97 -4.40 2.51
C LEU A 132 17.57 -3.00 2.46
N TYR A 133 18.50 -2.72 3.37
CA TYR A 133 19.26 -1.48 3.40
C TYR A 133 20.70 -1.78 3.82
N ASP A 134 21.67 -1.47 2.95
CA ASP A 134 23.07 -1.88 3.09
C ASP A 134 23.19 -3.39 3.39
N ASP A 135 22.54 -4.21 2.55
CA ASP A 135 22.46 -5.69 2.63
C ASP A 135 21.85 -6.25 3.93
N LYS A 136 21.25 -5.39 4.77
CA LYS A 136 20.59 -5.80 6.01
C LYS A 136 19.07 -5.76 5.86
N LYS A 137 18.42 -6.86 6.23
CA LYS A 137 16.96 -6.93 6.37
C LYS A 137 16.54 -6.00 7.49
N LEU A 138 15.66 -5.05 7.16
CA LEU A 138 15.17 -4.07 8.15
C LEU A 138 13.95 -4.57 8.90
N TRP A 139 13.18 -5.51 8.35
CA TRP A 139 12.08 -6.19 9.04
C TRP A 139 12.56 -7.56 9.55
N GLU A 140 12.11 -7.98 10.73
CA GLU A 140 12.43 -9.28 11.29
C GLU A 140 11.75 -10.41 10.48
N SER A 141 10.44 -10.29 10.27
CA SER A 141 9.65 -11.17 9.41
C SER A 141 9.09 -10.40 8.21
N ASP A 142 8.57 -11.10 7.21
CA ASP A 142 7.84 -10.45 6.13
C ASP A 142 6.54 -9.83 6.65
N VAL A 143 6.16 -8.69 6.07
CA VAL A 143 4.91 -7.99 6.39
C VAL A 143 3.84 -8.42 5.41
N HIS A 144 2.87 -9.20 5.87
CA HIS A 144 1.76 -9.68 5.06
C HIS A 144 0.82 -8.53 4.69
N SER A 145 0.28 -8.61 3.48
CA SER A 145 -0.68 -7.62 3.01
C SER A 145 -1.68 -8.24 2.07
N SER A 146 -2.89 -7.71 2.11
CA SER A 146 -3.98 -8.14 1.25
C SER A 146 -5.02 -7.03 1.12
N SER A 147 -6.03 -7.23 0.28
CA SER A 147 -7.32 -6.58 0.48
C SER A 147 -7.88 -6.91 1.86
N VAL A 148 -8.81 -6.11 2.37
CA VAL A 148 -9.42 -6.40 3.68
C VAL A 148 -9.99 -7.82 3.70
N LEU A 149 -9.79 -8.53 4.82
CA LEU A 149 -10.18 -9.94 4.98
C LEU A 149 -11.67 -10.21 4.78
N VAL A 150 -12.49 -9.16 4.87
CA VAL A 150 -13.95 -9.26 4.78
C VAL A 150 -14.39 -9.32 3.32
N PRO A 151 -15.07 -10.40 2.90
CA PRO A 151 -15.58 -10.51 1.54
C PRO A 151 -16.65 -9.44 1.27
N TYR A 152 -16.76 -9.03 0.01
CA TYR A 152 -17.66 -7.96 -0.41
C TYR A 152 -18.79 -8.53 -1.27
N GLN A 153 -19.64 -9.35 -0.66
CA GLN A 153 -20.79 -9.93 -1.34
C GLN A 153 -22.08 -9.41 -0.70
N SER A 154 -22.85 -8.64 -1.46
CA SER A 154 -24.16 -8.11 -1.03
C SER A 154 -25.17 -9.21 -0.70
N LYS A 155 -24.98 -10.41 -1.23
CA LYS A 155 -25.90 -11.55 -1.07
C LYS A 155 -25.49 -12.55 0.04
N MET A 156 -24.30 -12.42 0.65
CA MET A 156 -23.91 -13.32 1.73
C MET A 156 -24.65 -12.99 3.03
N GLY A 157 -25.14 -14.02 3.70
CA GLY A 157 -25.60 -13.90 5.08
C GLY A 157 -24.46 -13.49 6.03
N LYS A 158 -24.79 -12.76 7.10
CA LYS A 158 -23.81 -12.28 8.09
C LYS A 158 -22.90 -13.38 8.65
N LYS A 159 -23.47 -14.57 8.93
CA LYS A 159 -22.73 -15.74 9.42
C LYS A 159 -21.65 -16.19 8.42
N SER A 160 -21.99 -16.28 7.14
CA SER A 160 -21.07 -16.66 6.07
C SER A 160 -19.95 -15.65 5.88
N ILE A 161 -20.24 -14.35 5.97
CA ILE A 161 -19.21 -13.29 5.92
C ILE A 161 -18.21 -13.45 7.06
N ILE A 162 -18.69 -13.67 8.28
CA ILE A 162 -17.83 -13.85 9.46
C ILE A 162 -16.98 -15.12 9.31
N ALA A 163 -17.58 -16.24 8.92
CA ALA A 163 -16.86 -17.50 8.70
C ALA A 163 -15.78 -17.37 7.63
N GLN A 164 -16.09 -16.76 6.49
CA GLN A 164 -15.08 -16.52 5.45
C GLN A 164 -13.98 -15.56 5.91
N THR A 165 -14.33 -14.52 6.67
CA THR A 165 -13.33 -13.60 7.23
C THR A 165 -12.39 -14.31 8.20
N GLN A 166 -12.92 -15.23 9.01
CA GLN A 166 -12.15 -16.07 9.92
C GLN A 166 -11.23 -17.04 9.16
N ASN A 167 -11.73 -17.66 8.08
CA ASN A 167 -10.92 -18.51 7.21
C ASN A 167 -9.79 -17.73 6.54
N ASN A 168 -10.07 -16.54 6.03
CA ASN A 168 -9.07 -15.66 5.45
C ASN A 168 -8.01 -15.24 6.49
N ALA A 169 -8.41 -14.96 7.74
CA ALA A 169 -7.47 -14.68 8.83
C ALA A 169 -6.60 -15.90 9.14
N ARG A 170 -7.21 -17.08 9.25
CA ARG A 170 -6.51 -18.35 9.49
C ARG A 170 -5.49 -18.65 8.40
N GLU A 171 -5.87 -18.46 7.13
CA GLU A 171 -4.95 -18.65 6.00
C GLU A 171 -3.71 -17.76 6.18
N ILE A 172 -3.84 -16.45 6.46
CA ILE A 172 -2.68 -15.58 6.73
C ILE A 172 -1.86 -16.06 7.93
N TYR A 173 -2.51 -16.50 9.01
CA TYR A 173 -1.81 -17.01 10.18
C TYR A 173 -0.97 -18.26 9.85
N GLN A 174 -1.49 -19.14 9.00
CA GLN A 174 -0.87 -20.40 8.59
C GLN A 174 0.15 -20.27 7.46
N GLN A 175 0.18 -19.14 6.74
CA GLN A 175 1.26 -18.85 5.79
C GLN A 175 2.58 -18.84 6.56
N ASP A 176 3.64 -19.49 6.08
CA ASP A 176 4.93 -19.75 6.76
C ASP A 176 4.94 -21.05 7.58
N ASP A 177 5.53 -22.10 7.00
CA ASP A 177 5.47 -23.50 7.47
C ASP A 177 6.29 -23.82 8.73
N ASN A 178 7.11 -22.89 9.24
CA ASN A 178 8.20 -23.29 10.13
C ASN A 178 8.04 -22.92 11.60
N ASN A 179 7.10 -22.07 12.02
CA ASN A 179 6.74 -21.87 13.43
C ASN A 179 5.45 -21.05 13.58
N ALA A 180 4.51 -21.55 14.37
CA ALA A 180 3.30 -20.83 14.72
C ALA A 180 3.65 -19.56 15.54
N PRO A 181 3.36 -18.34 15.06
CA PRO A 181 3.78 -17.13 15.76
C PRO A 181 3.01 -16.98 17.07
N GLN A 182 3.72 -16.61 18.14
CA GLN A 182 3.13 -16.32 19.45
C GLN A 182 2.41 -14.96 19.49
N LEU A 183 2.69 -14.08 18.51
CA LEU A 183 2.11 -12.75 18.38
C LEU A 183 1.65 -12.52 16.94
N MET A 184 0.40 -12.10 16.75
CA MET A 184 -0.19 -11.80 15.43
C MET A 184 -0.92 -10.46 15.43
N LEU A 185 -0.64 -9.60 14.45
CA LEU A 185 -1.32 -8.32 14.26
C LEU A 185 -2.18 -8.31 12.99
N TYR A 186 -3.47 -8.04 13.13
CA TYR A 186 -4.42 -7.73 12.04
C TYR A 186 -4.76 -6.23 12.01
N GLN A 187 -3.88 -5.45 11.38
CA GLN A 187 -4.01 -4.01 11.25
C GLN A 187 -4.86 -3.63 10.03
N THR A 188 -5.93 -2.87 10.24
CA THR A 188 -6.72 -2.29 9.16
C THR A 188 -6.59 -0.78 9.07
N LEU A 189 -6.68 -0.26 7.86
CA LEU A 189 -6.57 1.17 7.58
C LEU A 189 -7.90 1.72 7.04
N LEU A 190 -9.03 1.28 7.58
CA LEU A 190 -10.36 1.67 7.14
C LEU A 190 -10.80 3.00 7.77
N LYS A 191 -11.65 3.72 7.03
CA LYS A 191 -12.24 5.02 7.33
C LYS A 191 -13.71 4.82 7.67
N PRO A 192 -14.03 4.45 8.92
CA PRO A 192 -15.41 4.42 9.37
C PRO A 192 -16.05 5.82 9.21
N GLY A 193 -17.29 5.85 8.73
CA GLY A 193 -18.06 7.09 8.57
C GLY A 193 -19.01 7.31 9.75
N ILE A 194 -19.31 8.58 10.08
CA ILE A 194 -20.22 8.96 11.18
C ILE A 194 -21.68 8.61 10.87
N ALA A 195 -22.12 8.84 9.63
CA ALA A 195 -23.54 8.77 9.22
C ALA A 195 -24.11 7.34 9.07
N GLY A 196 -23.55 6.35 9.75
CA GLY A 196 -24.19 5.03 9.77
C GLY A 196 -23.30 3.96 10.30
N PHE A 197 -23.33 3.75 11.61
CA PHE A 197 -22.98 2.48 12.25
C PHE A 197 -23.68 1.29 11.55
N VAL A 198 -24.82 1.55 10.88
CA VAL A 198 -25.64 0.57 10.17
C VAL A 198 -25.37 0.50 8.66
N THR A 199 -25.10 1.62 7.97
CA THR A 199 -25.11 1.69 6.49
C THR A 199 -23.73 1.86 5.85
N GLY A 200 -22.71 2.26 6.63
CA GLY A 200 -21.35 2.47 6.12
C GLY A 200 -20.67 1.16 5.74
N LYS A 201 -20.36 0.96 4.46
CA LYS A 201 -19.64 -0.24 3.97
C LYS A 201 -18.33 -0.53 4.72
N GLU A 202 -17.54 0.48 5.06
CA GLU A 202 -16.30 0.29 5.84
C GLU A 202 -16.57 0.06 7.35
N ASN A 203 -17.70 0.54 7.90
CA ASN A 203 -18.13 0.22 9.27
C ASN A 203 -18.52 -1.26 9.38
N GLN A 204 -19.31 -1.76 8.41
CA GLN A 204 -19.70 -3.16 8.34
C GLN A 204 -18.48 -4.07 8.19
N MET A 205 -17.51 -3.69 7.34
CA MET A 205 -16.23 -4.41 7.23
C MET A 205 -15.50 -4.48 8.57
N LEU A 206 -15.40 -3.38 9.31
CA LEU A 206 -14.75 -3.40 10.62
C LEU A 206 -15.49 -4.28 11.62
N HIS A 207 -16.83 -4.21 11.63
CA HIS A 207 -17.66 -5.05 12.49
C HIS A 207 -17.44 -6.54 12.22
N TYR A 208 -17.54 -6.96 10.95
CA TYR A 208 -17.34 -8.37 10.58
C TYR A 208 -15.91 -8.82 10.85
N LYS A 209 -14.91 -7.96 10.60
CA LYS A 209 -13.51 -8.24 10.94
C LYS A 209 -13.36 -8.52 12.44
N HIS A 210 -13.80 -7.60 13.30
CA HIS A 210 -13.63 -7.76 14.75
C HIS A 210 -14.31 -9.03 15.25
N LYS A 211 -15.57 -9.27 14.84
CA LYS A 211 -16.29 -10.48 15.23
C LYS A 211 -15.59 -11.76 14.76
N ALA A 212 -15.07 -11.78 13.53
CA ALA A 212 -14.33 -12.93 13.01
C ALA A 212 -12.99 -13.16 13.74
N ILE A 213 -12.24 -12.10 14.02
CA ILE A 213 -10.96 -12.20 14.73
C ILE A 213 -11.17 -12.57 16.20
N ASP A 214 -12.23 -12.09 16.85
CA ASP A 214 -12.54 -12.48 18.23
C ASP A 214 -12.96 -13.95 18.31
N ASN A 215 -13.73 -14.46 17.33
CA ASN A 215 -13.97 -15.90 17.20
C ASN A 215 -12.67 -16.68 16.96
N PHE A 216 -11.74 -16.12 16.18
CA PHE A 216 -10.48 -16.77 15.85
C PHE A 216 -9.51 -16.85 17.05
N LYS A 217 -9.49 -15.82 17.90
CA LYS A 217 -8.71 -15.80 19.16
C LYS A 217 -9.04 -16.99 20.05
N ASN A 218 -10.31 -17.34 20.16
CA ASN A 218 -10.74 -18.47 20.99
C ASN A 218 -10.22 -19.82 20.48
N VAL A 219 -9.84 -19.90 19.20
CA VAL A 219 -9.27 -21.10 18.58
C VAL A 219 -7.75 -21.13 18.74
N LEU A 220 -7.07 -19.97 18.68
CA LEU A 220 -5.62 -19.86 18.79
C LEU A 220 -5.16 -19.77 20.27
N LYS A 221 -5.26 -20.87 21.01
CA LYS A 221 -4.73 -20.94 22.37
C LYS A 221 -3.24 -20.61 22.40
N GLY A 222 -2.82 -19.73 23.31
CA GLY A 222 -1.42 -19.34 23.49
C GLY A 222 -0.92 -18.26 22.52
N VAL A 223 -1.72 -17.80 21.56
CA VAL A 223 -1.33 -16.73 20.63
C VAL A 223 -1.93 -15.40 21.07
N THR A 224 -1.08 -14.39 21.22
CA THR A 224 -1.52 -13.00 21.40
C THR A 224 -1.97 -12.44 20.05
N VAL A 225 -3.29 -12.30 19.84
CA VAL A 225 -3.82 -11.70 18.61
C VAL A 225 -4.26 -10.25 18.84
N LEU A 226 -3.64 -9.33 18.11
CA LEU A 226 -3.97 -7.91 18.10
C LEU A 226 -4.80 -7.59 16.86
N SER A 227 -5.90 -6.86 17.01
CA SER A 227 -6.73 -6.39 15.90
C SER A 227 -7.00 -4.91 16.05
N THR A 228 -6.41 -4.11 15.17
CA THR A 228 -6.43 -2.65 15.28
C THR A 228 -6.99 -2.02 14.00
N ASN A 229 -7.48 -0.78 14.11
CA ASN A 229 -7.85 0.02 12.96
C ASN A 229 -7.31 1.45 13.08
N HIS A 230 -6.68 1.95 12.01
CA HIS A 230 -6.18 3.33 11.91
C HIS A 230 -6.87 4.06 10.75
N SER A 231 -7.76 5.00 11.07
CA SER A 231 -8.46 5.80 10.06
C SER A 231 -7.59 6.95 9.58
N ILE A 232 -6.71 6.73 8.59
CA ILE A 232 -5.68 7.72 8.17
C ILE A 232 -6.23 8.91 7.34
N ASN A 233 -7.55 9.14 7.30
CA ASN A 233 -8.14 10.25 6.53
C ASN A 233 -8.39 11.48 7.43
N MET A 234 -8.12 12.68 6.90
CA MET A 234 -8.31 13.96 7.60
C MET A 234 -9.56 14.75 7.19
N SER A 235 -10.56 14.13 6.58
CA SER A 235 -11.87 14.80 6.46
C SER A 235 -12.34 15.28 7.84
N LEU A 236 -13.03 16.42 7.92
CA LEU A 236 -13.49 17.01 9.19
C LEU A 236 -14.16 15.98 10.11
N LEU A 237 -15.04 15.15 9.52
CA LEU A 237 -15.70 14.03 10.21
C LEU A 237 -14.72 12.99 10.77
N CYS A 238 -13.58 12.75 10.13
CA CYS A 238 -12.56 11.86 10.67
C CYS A 238 -11.70 12.50 11.75
N LYS A 239 -11.49 13.81 11.72
CA LYS A 239 -10.87 14.52 12.84
C LYS A 239 -11.76 14.42 14.08
N LEU A 240 -13.06 14.67 13.90
CA LEU A 240 -14.08 14.48 14.94
C LEU A 240 -14.14 13.02 15.39
N ASN A 241 -14.18 12.05 14.48
CA ASN A 241 -14.18 10.64 14.85
C ASN A 241 -12.88 10.25 15.58
N ASN A 242 -11.71 10.71 15.14
CA ASN A 242 -10.46 10.44 15.84
C ASN A 242 -10.41 11.11 17.21
N TYR A 243 -10.98 12.32 17.34
CA TYR A 243 -11.14 13.00 18.62
C TYR A 243 -12.09 12.22 19.54
N LEU A 244 -13.28 11.80 19.06
CA LEU A 244 -14.27 11.06 19.84
C LEU A 244 -13.82 9.63 20.18
N CYS A 245 -13.18 8.94 19.25
CA CYS A 245 -12.52 7.66 19.51
C CYS A 245 -11.37 7.81 20.51
N ASN A 246 -10.72 8.97 20.54
CA ASN A 246 -9.71 9.33 21.54
C ASN A 246 -10.31 9.90 22.85
N ASN A 247 -11.59 10.23 22.92
CA ASN A 247 -12.20 10.91 24.06
C ASN A 247 -13.52 10.25 24.46
N PHE A 248 -13.46 8.98 24.88
CA PHE A 248 -14.47 8.36 25.74
C PHE A 248 -15.72 7.73 25.04
N PHE A 249 -16.37 8.37 24.07
CA PHE A 249 -17.70 7.89 23.59
C PHE A 249 -17.69 6.61 22.73
N PHE A 250 -16.55 6.22 22.15
CA PHE A 250 -16.39 4.95 21.43
C PHE A 250 -15.35 4.05 22.11
N GLY A 251 -15.40 4.00 23.45
CA GLY A 251 -14.39 3.54 24.42
C GLY A 251 -13.67 2.21 24.17
N VAL A 252 -14.12 1.42 23.20
CA VAL A 252 -13.43 0.21 22.75
C VAL A 252 -12.05 0.54 22.16
N SER A 253 -11.89 1.63 21.39
CA SER A 253 -10.68 1.81 20.58
C SER A 253 -9.43 2.31 21.33
N LEU A 254 -9.56 3.23 22.30
CA LEU A 254 -8.39 3.73 23.05
C LEU A 254 -7.95 2.77 24.15
N TRP A 255 -8.90 2.19 24.87
CA TRP A 255 -8.59 1.19 25.88
C TRP A 255 -7.90 -0.01 25.21
N GLN A 256 -8.45 -0.55 24.12
CA GLN A 256 -7.79 -1.63 23.36
C GLN A 256 -6.38 -1.25 22.93
N ARG A 257 -6.15 -0.02 22.47
CA ARG A 257 -4.80 0.43 22.07
C ARG A 257 -3.84 0.59 23.26
N ARG A 258 -4.32 1.07 24.40
CA ARG A 258 -3.52 1.12 25.64
C ARG A 258 -3.17 -0.29 26.10
N GLU A 259 -4.11 -1.22 26.03
CA GLU A 259 -3.86 -2.64 26.33
C GLU A 259 -2.90 -3.27 25.31
N VAL A 260 -3.01 -2.93 24.02
CA VAL A 260 -2.01 -3.32 23.00
C VAL A 260 -0.62 -2.84 23.40
N VAL A 261 -0.46 -1.55 23.74
CA VAL A 261 0.85 -1.02 24.15
C VAL A 261 1.36 -1.70 25.42
N LYS A 262 0.54 -1.81 26.48
CA LYS A 262 0.93 -2.51 27.71
C LYS A 262 1.38 -3.93 27.42
N ARG A 263 0.63 -4.66 26.58
CA ARG A 263 0.96 -6.03 26.22
C ARG A 263 2.26 -6.11 25.43
N LEU A 264 2.47 -5.24 24.46
CA LEU A 264 3.73 -5.19 23.70
C LEU A 264 4.91 -4.77 24.56
N GLN A 265 4.71 -3.87 25.54
CA GLN A 265 5.75 -3.51 26.51
C GLN A 265 6.10 -4.70 27.39
N GLN A 266 5.10 -5.41 27.93
CA GLN A 266 5.33 -6.62 28.70
C GLN A 266 6.07 -7.69 27.90
N LEU A 267 5.68 -7.94 26.65
CA LEU A 267 6.38 -8.88 25.76
C LEU A 267 7.82 -8.43 25.50
N ASN A 268 8.05 -7.14 25.26
CA ASN A 268 9.41 -6.61 25.10
C ASN A 268 10.25 -6.80 26.37
N GLU A 269 9.71 -6.48 27.55
CA GLU A 269 10.41 -6.61 28.83
C GLU A 269 10.71 -8.07 29.20
N THR A 270 9.86 -9.02 28.78
CA THR A 270 9.98 -10.44 29.13
C THR A 270 10.77 -11.25 28.11
N GLU A 271 10.59 -11.00 26.81
CA GLU A 271 11.17 -11.81 25.73
C GLU A 271 12.41 -11.15 25.12
N GLN A 272 12.49 -9.81 25.10
CA GLN A 272 13.54 -9.07 24.40
C GLN A 272 13.93 -7.75 25.11
N PRO A 273 14.37 -7.78 26.39
CA PRO A 273 14.58 -6.58 27.20
C PRO A 273 15.57 -5.58 26.58
N ASP A 274 16.55 -6.09 25.82
CA ASP A 274 17.59 -5.27 25.18
C ASP A 274 17.19 -4.75 23.78
N ASN A 275 15.97 -5.04 23.30
CA ASN A 275 15.52 -4.57 21.99
C ASN A 275 15.14 -3.08 22.03
N LYS A 276 16.17 -2.24 21.92
CA LYS A 276 16.04 -0.78 21.90
C LYS A 276 15.12 -0.27 20.77
N LEU A 277 15.09 -0.94 19.62
CA LEU A 277 14.25 -0.55 18.49
C LEU A 277 12.77 -0.66 18.86
N VAL A 278 12.36 -1.79 19.45
CA VAL A 278 10.99 -2.00 19.91
C VAL A 278 10.64 -1.02 21.02
N ALA A 279 11.52 -0.81 22.01
CA ALA A 279 11.30 0.16 23.08
C ALA A 279 11.08 1.59 22.53
N ASP A 280 11.94 2.03 21.60
CA ASP A 280 11.82 3.33 20.95
C ASP A 280 10.53 3.42 20.11
N ALA A 281 10.16 2.36 19.39
CA ALA A 281 8.94 2.31 18.58
C ALA A 281 7.69 2.42 19.45
N LEU A 282 7.64 1.70 20.57
CA LEU A 282 6.53 1.75 21.54
C LEU A 282 6.43 3.12 22.22
N ALA A 283 7.58 3.75 22.53
CA ALA A 283 7.59 5.12 23.06
C ALA A 283 7.01 6.13 22.06
N GLN A 284 7.41 6.06 20.79
CA GLN A 284 6.85 6.92 19.74
C GLN A 284 5.36 6.61 19.47
N TYR A 285 4.97 5.33 19.52
CA TYR A 285 3.58 4.93 19.37
C TYR A 285 2.70 5.52 20.47
N LYS A 286 3.10 5.35 21.75
CA LYS A 286 2.42 5.91 22.91
C LYS A 286 2.29 7.43 22.83
N LYS A 287 3.37 8.12 22.44
CA LYS A 287 3.36 9.58 22.22
C LYS A 287 2.36 9.98 21.15
N ALA A 288 2.38 9.31 19.99
CA ALA A 288 1.47 9.60 18.90
C ALA A 288 0.01 9.33 19.30
N MET A 289 -0.27 8.30 20.10
CA MET A 289 -1.62 7.99 20.59
C MET A 289 -2.17 9.01 21.58
N ASN A 290 -1.33 9.51 22.46
CA ASN A 290 -1.70 10.51 23.47
C ASN A 290 -1.85 11.94 22.90
N THR A 291 -1.59 12.14 21.61
CA THR A 291 -1.86 13.42 20.94
C THR A 291 -3.39 13.63 20.84
N THR A 292 -3.90 14.67 21.53
CA THR A 292 -5.32 15.03 21.60
C THR A 292 -5.92 15.31 20.22
N TYR A 293 -5.19 16.05 19.39
CA TYR A 293 -5.60 16.45 18.04
C TYR A 293 -4.63 15.87 17.00
N PRO A 294 -4.70 14.56 16.73
CA PRO A 294 -3.76 13.92 15.84
C PRO A 294 -3.91 14.47 14.42
N ASN A 295 -2.78 14.82 13.81
CA ASN A 295 -2.72 15.15 12.40
C ASN A 295 -2.28 13.94 11.56
N ARG A 296 -2.14 14.12 10.23
CA ARG A 296 -1.74 13.06 9.30
C ARG A 296 -0.47 12.32 9.71
N ARG A 297 0.54 13.06 10.19
CA ARG A 297 1.80 12.48 10.65
C ARG A 297 1.56 11.59 11.85
N ASP A 298 0.81 12.06 12.84
CA ASP A 298 0.57 11.31 14.08
C ASP A 298 -0.24 10.04 13.77
N MET A 299 -1.19 10.12 12.84
CA MET A 299 -2.01 8.99 12.39
C MET A 299 -1.22 7.94 11.61
N LEU A 300 -0.33 8.35 10.70
CA LEU A 300 0.59 7.44 10.02
C LEU A 300 1.61 6.83 10.99
N SER A 301 2.14 7.65 11.90
CA SER A 301 3.10 7.21 12.91
C SER A 301 2.50 6.12 13.80
N ARG A 302 1.24 6.28 14.22
CA ARG A 302 0.52 5.24 14.99
C ARG A 302 0.51 3.88 14.26
N ALA A 303 0.13 3.87 12.99
CA ALA A 303 0.06 2.64 12.20
C ALA A 303 1.46 2.04 11.96
N ALA A 304 2.45 2.88 11.63
CA ALA A 304 3.80 2.42 11.32
C ALA A 304 4.55 1.89 12.54
N TYR A 305 4.53 2.60 13.67
CA TYR A 305 5.23 2.15 14.88
C TYR A 305 4.63 0.88 15.49
N GLU A 306 3.30 0.72 15.42
CA GLU A 306 2.65 -0.54 15.81
C GLU A 306 3.12 -1.71 14.94
N LEU A 307 3.22 -1.50 13.63
CA LEU A 307 3.68 -2.52 12.69
C LEU A 307 5.13 -2.93 12.96
N ILE A 308 6.01 -1.92 13.13
CA ILE A 308 7.42 -2.11 13.47
C ILE A 308 7.57 -2.86 14.80
N ALA A 309 6.90 -2.40 15.86
CA ALA A 309 7.03 -3.00 17.18
C ALA A 309 6.61 -4.47 17.20
N VAL A 310 5.46 -4.81 16.59
CA VAL A 310 5.00 -6.21 16.53
C VAL A 310 5.97 -7.07 15.73
N ASN A 311 6.43 -6.59 14.57
CA ASN A 311 7.32 -7.37 13.72
C ASN A 311 8.65 -7.66 14.40
N HIS A 312 9.28 -6.67 15.03
CA HIS A 312 10.55 -6.85 15.72
C HIS A 312 10.46 -7.60 17.05
N LEU A 313 9.24 -7.83 17.57
CA LEU A 313 8.99 -8.79 18.65
C LEU A 313 8.84 -10.24 18.12
N GLY A 314 9.22 -10.51 16.87
CA GLY A 314 9.03 -11.81 16.22
C GLY A 314 7.56 -12.11 15.87
N GLY A 315 6.68 -11.11 15.96
CA GLY A 315 5.27 -11.24 15.66
C GLY A 315 4.97 -11.19 14.17
N LYS A 316 4.00 -11.98 13.72
CA LYS A 316 3.49 -11.90 12.35
C LYS A 316 2.61 -10.67 12.20
N THR A 317 2.80 -9.94 11.10
CA THR A 317 2.05 -8.71 10.85
C THR A 317 1.26 -8.78 9.56
N HIS A 318 -0.01 -8.39 9.64
CA HIS A 318 -0.88 -8.20 8.50
C HIS A 318 -1.40 -6.77 8.47
N THR A 319 -1.11 -6.04 7.40
CA THR A 319 -1.63 -4.68 7.20
C THR A 319 -2.43 -4.56 5.92
N THR A 320 -3.64 -4.02 6.04
CA THR A 320 -4.58 -3.93 4.93
C THR A 320 -5.38 -2.64 4.92
N CYS A 321 -5.72 -2.20 3.71
CA CYS A 321 -6.80 -1.23 3.49
C CYS A 321 -7.88 -1.88 2.61
N LYS A 322 -8.93 -1.16 2.20
CA LYS A 322 -10.01 -1.74 1.38
C LYS A 322 -9.52 -2.57 0.19
N SER A 323 -8.48 -2.10 -0.50
CA SER A 323 -7.87 -2.74 -1.68
C SER A 323 -6.51 -3.38 -1.40
N GLY A 324 -5.94 -3.20 -0.21
CA GLY A 324 -4.59 -3.65 0.14
C GLY A 324 -3.42 -2.88 -0.49
N LYS A 325 -3.67 -1.92 -1.39
CA LYS A 325 -2.60 -1.21 -2.12
C LYS A 325 -2.38 0.24 -1.66
N ASP A 326 -3.45 1.02 -1.53
CA ASP A 326 -3.34 2.48 -1.39
C ASP A 326 -2.80 2.92 -0.01
N ARG A 327 -3.65 2.91 1.03
CA ARG A 327 -3.27 3.33 2.39
C ARG A 327 -2.21 2.40 2.99
N ALA A 328 -2.29 1.10 2.68
CA ALA A 328 -1.34 0.10 3.16
C ALA A 328 0.06 0.32 2.58
N GLY A 329 0.17 0.58 1.27
CA GLY A 329 1.46 0.91 0.65
C GLY A 329 2.07 2.19 1.22
N MET A 330 1.26 3.22 1.49
CA MET A 330 1.76 4.45 2.15
C MET A 330 2.24 4.22 3.59
N VAL A 331 1.56 3.38 4.38
CA VAL A 331 2.03 3.02 5.74
C VAL A 331 3.34 2.26 5.67
N LYS A 332 3.47 1.32 4.72
CA LYS A 332 4.72 0.56 4.54
C LYS A 332 5.89 1.44 4.11
N LEU A 333 5.73 2.29 3.10
CA LEU A 333 6.76 3.28 2.72
C LEU A 333 7.17 4.18 3.90
N PHE A 334 6.20 4.55 4.75
CA PHE A 334 6.47 5.36 5.92
C PHE A 334 7.26 4.59 6.98
N ALA A 335 6.90 3.32 7.22
CA ALA A 335 7.62 2.44 8.14
C ALA A 335 9.03 2.09 7.63
N ASP A 336 9.18 1.77 6.34
CA ASP A 336 10.48 1.54 5.71
C ASP A 336 11.40 2.76 5.88
N ALA A 337 10.88 3.98 5.64
CA ALA A 337 11.64 5.21 5.85
C ALA A 337 12.03 5.44 7.32
N LEU A 338 11.20 5.02 8.27
CA LEU A 338 11.49 5.09 9.70
C LEU A 338 12.61 4.11 10.08
N LEU A 339 12.55 2.88 9.57
CA LEU A 339 13.57 1.85 9.80
C LEU A 339 14.91 2.23 9.19
N VAL A 340 14.94 2.79 7.98
CA VAL A 340 16.18 3.33 7.39
C VAL A 340 16.76 4.43 8.28
N CYS A 341 15.94 5.39 8.73
CA CYS A 341 16.42 6.43 9.67
C CYS A 341 16.96 5.82 10.97
N TYR A 342 16.31 4.79 11.50
CA TYR A 342 16.75 4.09 12.70
C TYR A 342 18.09 3.39 12.44
N GLN A 343 18.26 2.75 11.30
CA GLN A 343 19.48 2.05 10.94
C GLN A 343 20.67 3.01 10.82
N GLU A 344 20.46 4.18 10.22
CA GLU A 344 21.49 5.23 10.05
C GLU A 344 21.84 5.95 11.36
N LYS A 345 20.86 6.19 12.26
CA LYS A 345 21.03 7.10 13.42
C LYS A 345 20.85 6.43 14.79
N LYS A 346 20.49 5.15 14.83
CA LYS A 346 20.16 4.36 16.02
C LYS A 346 19.09 5.02 16.92
N ARG A 347 18.17 5.74 16.28
CA ARG A 347 16.97 6.35 16.86
C ARG A 347 15.95 6.67 15.77
N PHE A 348 14.67 6.69 16.11
CA PHE A 348 13.65 7.21 15.20
C PHE A 348 13.78 8.74 15.00
N PRO A 349 13.42 9.27 13.83
CA PRO A 349 13.44 10.70 13.57
C PRO A 349 12.36 11.42 14.40
N ASN A 350 12.71 12.57 14.98
CA ASN A 350 11.74 13.47 15.57
C ASN A 350 10.99 14.21 14.44
N LEU A 351 9.85 13.67 14.02
CA LEU A 351 9.03 14.22 12.94
C LEU A 351 8.33 15.56 13.27
N TYR A 352 8.69 16.22 14.38
CA TYR A 352 8.35 17.62 14.68
C TYR A 352 9.52 18.57 14.47
N SER A 353 10.75 18.05 14.43
CA SER A 353 11.95 18.83 14.11
C SER A 353 12.09 18.98 12.59
N LYS A 354 12.28 20.22 12.11
CA LYS A 354 12.51 20.50 10.68
C LYS A 354 13.72 19.74 10.13
N ARG A 355 14.78 19.58 10.93
CA ARG A 355 16.01 18.86 10.54
C ARG A 355 15.72 17.39 10.28
N ASP A 356 15.08 16.72 11.22
CA ASP A 356 14.74 15.29 11.10
C ASP A 356 13.66 15.07 10.03
N GLN A 357 12.70 15.99 9.87
CA GLN A 357 11.72 15.96 8.78
C GLN A 357 12.39 16.03 7.41
N LYS A 358 13.36 16.94 7.21
CA LYS A 358 14.08 17.07 5.93
C LYS A 358 14.75 15.75 5.58
N HIS A 359 15.48 15.17 6.52
CA HIS A 359 16.18 13.89 6.34
C HIS A 359 15.22 12.74 6.03
N PHE A 360 14.20 12.55 6.87
CA PHE A 360 13.18 11.52 6.68
C PHE A 360 12.46 11.67 5.33
N ALA A 361 12.16 12.91 4.92
CA ALA A 361 11.51 13.19 3.64
C ALA A 361 12.40 12.86 2.44
N GLU A 362 13.73 12.98 2.54
CA GLU A 362 14.63 12.53 1.47
C GLU A 362 14.59 11.01 1.30
N ILE A 363 14.66 10.26 2.41
CA ILE A 363 14.56 8.79 2.38
C ILE A 363 13.21 8.36 1.82
N PHE A 364 12.11 8.89 2.38
CA PHE A 364 10.76 8.58 1.93
C PHE A 364 10.57 8.90 0.44
N LYS A 365 11.13 10.01 -0.05
CA LYS A 365 11.11 10.38 -1.47
C LYS A 365 11.82 9.32 -2.33
N LYS A 366 13.02 8.89 -1.95
CA LYS A 366 13.75 7.85 -2.71
C LYS A 366 12.96 6.55 -2.77
N LEU A 367 12.41 6.11 -1.63
CA LEU A 367 11.56 4.92 -1.55
C LEU A 367 10.29 5.06 -2.41
N PHE A 368 9.61 6.21 -2.38
CA PHE A 368 8.42 6.45 -3.18
C PHE A 368 8.70 6.45 -4.69
N TYR A 369 9.80 7.06 -5.12
CA TYR A 369 10.20 7.13 -6.53
C TYR A 369 10.95 5.89 -7.03
N SER A 370 11.20 4.90 -6.17
CA SER A 370 11.54 3.53 -6.62
C SER A 370 10.34 2.84 -7.29
N GLU A 371 9.14 3.41 -7.12
CA GLU A 371 7.87 2.96 -7.72
C GLU A 371 7.40 1.56 -7.31
N HIS A 372 8.06 0.92 -6.35
CA HIS A 372 7.70 -0.43 -5.91
C HIS A 372 6.21 -0.56 -5.52
N MET A 373 5.69 0.36 -4.70
CA MET A 373 4.28 0.33 -4.29
C MET A 373 3.31 0.66 -5.43
N GLN A 374 3.76 1.46 -6.41
CA GLN A 374 2.99 1.80 -7.61
C GLN A 374 2.91 0.61 -8.55
N GLN A 375 3.98 -0.18 -8.68
CA GLN A 375 4.01 -1.44 -9.41
C GLN A 375 3.09 -2.47 -8.75
N ILE A 376 3.12 -2.62 -7.42
CA ILE A 376 2.16 -3.46 -6.69
C ILE A 376 0.71 -3.03 -6.97
N ALA A 377 0.44 -1.73 -6.99
CA ALA A 377 -0.89 -1.20 -7.30
C ALA A 377 -1.32 -1.53 -8.74
N ASP A 378 -0.39 -1.50 -9.70
CA ASP A 378 -0.61 -1.83 -11.11
C ASP A 378 -0.80 -3.33 -11.35
N ILE A 379 0.04 -4.19 -10.74
CA ILE A 379 -0.13 -5.66 -10.79
C ILE A 379 -1.52 -6.04 -10.27
N ASN A 380 -1.95 -5.41 -9.18
CA ASN A 380 -3.26 -5.67 -8.61
C ASN A 380 -4.43 -5.21 -9.52
N SER A 381 -4.21 -4.14 -10.26
CA SER A 381 -5.24 -3.49 -11.08
C SER A 381 -4.57 -2.78 -12.26
N PRO A 382 -4.36 -3.47 -13.39
CA PRO A 382 -3.61 -2.93 -14.51
C PRO A 382 -4.10 -1.54 -14.93
N GLY A 383 -3.16 -0.61 -15.11
CA GLY A 383 -3.40 0.81 -15.38
C GLY A 383 -3.54 1.69 -14.12
N ALA A 384 -3.52 1.09 -12.92
CA ALA A 384 -3.60 1.82 -11.65
C ALA A 384 -2.20 2.14 -11.07
N TYR A 385 -1.27 2.61 -11.90
CA TYR A 385 0.14 2.88 -11.53
C TYR A 385 0.28 4.12 -10.63
N GLY A 386 -0.16 4.01 -9.38
CA GLY A 386 -0.13 5.09 -8.41
C GLY A 386 -0.89 4.79 -7.12
N LEU A 387 -0.70 5.64 -6.11
CA LEU A 387 -1.37 5.52 -4.82
C LEU A 387 -2.50 6.55 -4.70
N LYS A 388 -3.71 6.11 -4.35
CA LYS A 388 -4.86 7.03 -4.20
C LYS A 388 -4.73 7.91 -2.97
N SER A 389 -5.31 9.12 -3.08
CA SER A 389 -5.52 10.04 -1.95
C SER A 389 -4.25 10.43 -1.17
N MET A 390 -3.07 10.47 -1.81
CA MET A 390 -1.81 10.85 -1.17
C MET A 390 -1.91 12.15 -0.37
N GLN A 391 -2.57 13.18 -0.92
CA GLN A 391 -2.76 14.46 -0.21
C GLN A 391 -3.55 14.32 1.08
N ALA A 392 -4.49 13.37 1.16
CA ALA A 392 -5.32 13.17 2.35
C ALA A 392 -4.60 12.37 3.44
N VAL A 393 -3.62 11.55 3.06
CA VAL A 393 -2.91 10.60 3.93
C VAL A 393 -1.54 11.15 4.36
N LEU A 394 -0.74 11.69 3.44
CA LEU A 394 0.61 12.12 3.73
C LEU A 394 0.64 13.44 4.53
N PRO A 395 1.58 13.59 5.48
CA PRO A 395 1.86 14.88 6.10
C PRO A 395 2.30 15.89 5.04
N LYS A 396 2.01 17.18 5.27
CA LYS A 396 2.30 18.25 4.31
C LYS A 396 3.76 18.23 3.84
N PHE A 397 4.72 18.09 4.76
CA PHE A 397 6.15 18.11 4.42
C PHE A 397 6.55 16.96 3.47
N LEU A 398 5.97 15.76 3.60
CA LEU A 398 6.21 14.66 2.65
C LEU A 398 5.51 14.91 1.32
N TYR A 399 4.24 15.32 1.35
CA TYR A 399 3.48 15.59 0.13
C TYR A 399 4.15 16.67 -0.72
N ASP A 400 4.55 17.77 -0.09
CA ASP A 400 5.26 18.87 -0.75
C ASP A 400 6.64 18.40 -1.25
N LYS A 401 7.34 17.55 -0.50
CA LYS A 401 8.62 16.99 -0.93
C LYS A 401 8.49 16.18 -2.22
N LEU A 402 7.49 15.29 -2.29
CA LEU A 402 7.23 14.49 -3.49
C LEU A 402 6.81 15.38 -4.67
N LYS A 403 5.85 16.28 -4.44
CA LYS A 403 5.31 17.19 -5.45
C LYS A 403 6.40 18.07 -6.07
N ASN A 404 7.29 18.63 -5.24
CA ASN A 404 8.31 19.58 -5.70
C ASN A 404 9.54 18.90 -6.30
N HIS A 405 9.81 17.63 -5.97
CA HIS A 405 10.96 16.92 -6.53
C HIS A 405 10.82 16.62 -8.02
N ASN A 406 9.65 16.13 -8.45
CA ASN A 406 9.34 15.86 -9.84
C ASN A 406 7.83 16.06 -10.09
N PRO A 407 7.39 17.31 -10.35
CA PRO A 407 5.97 17.64 -10.46
C PRO A 407 5.24 16.87 -11.56
N GLN A 408 5.91 16.62 -12.69
CA GLN A 408 5.35 15.90 -13.83
C GLN A 408 5.09 14.43 -13.47
N ARG A 409 6.11 13.72 -12.95
CA ARG A 409 5.98 12.32 -12.53
C ARG A 409 5.00 12.16 -11.37
N PHE A 410 5.00 13.09 -10.41
CA PHE A 410 4.02 13.10 -9.33
C PHE A 410 2.58 13.29 -9.84
N SER A 411 2.38 14.18 -10.83
CA SER A 411 1.08 14.37 -11.49
C SER A 411 0.64 13.11 -12.21
N PHE A 412 1.55 12.45 -12.94
CA PHE A 412 1.29 11.17 -13.60
C PHE A 412 0.79 10.11 -12.61
N PHE A 413 1.48 9.87 -11.49
CA PHE A 413 1.01 8.89 -10.48
C PHE A 413 -0.38 9.22 -9.95
N LYS A 414 -0.69 10.51 -9.74
CA LYS A 414 -2.03 10.93 -9.29
C LYS A 414 -3.10 10.67 -10.35
N GLN A 415 -2.79 10.82 -11.63
CA GLN A 415 -3.70 10.57 -12.74
C GLN A 415 -3.89 9.06 -12.96
N ALA A 416 -2.80 8.30 -13.04
CA ALA A 416 -2.82 6.84 -13.18
C ALA A 416 -3.61 6.16 -12.04
N ALA A 417 -3.44 6.61 -10.79
CA ALA A 417 -4.24 6.12 -9.67
C ALA A 417 -5.77 6.35 -9.84
N LYS A 418 -6.18 7.35 -10.62
CA LYS A 418 -7.60 7.66 -10.89
C LYS A 418 -8.18 6.86 -12.06
N LEU A 419 -7.40 6.57 -13.10
CA LEU A 419 -7.86 5.89 -14.33
C LEU A 419 -8.54 4.54 -14.04
N ASN A 420 -8.09 3.84 -13.00
CA ASN A 420 -8.74 2.62 -12.51
C ASN A 420 -10.24 2.79 -12.22
N ASN A 421 -10.65 3.92 -11.64
CA ASN A 421 -12.06 4.16 -11.33
C ASN A 421 -12.92 4.23 -12.60
N GLN A 422 -12.36 4.73 -13.70
CA GLN A 422 -13.08 4.91 -14.97
C GLN A 422 -13.15 3.60 -15.75
N LEU A 423 -12.03 2.86 -15.87
CA LEU A 423 -12.00 1.58 -16.58
C LEU A 423 -12.92 0.52 -15.94
N CYS A 424 -13.03 0.52 -14.61
CA CYS A 424 -13.99 -0.36 -13.92
C CYS A 424 -15.46 0.02 -14.22
N GLN A 425 -15.76 1.30 -14.43
CA GLN A 425 -17.11 1.76 -14.78
C GLN A 425 -17.47 1.39 -16.23
N PHE A 426 -16.53 1.50 -17.17
CA PHE A 426 -16.74 1.09 -18.56
C PHE A 426 -17.07 -0.40 -18.71
N LYS A 427 -16.38 -1.29 -17.98
CA LYS A 427 -16.66 -2.73 -18.03
C LYS A 427 -18.05 -3.10 -17.49
N LEU A 428 -18.55 -2.38 -16.49
CA LEU A 428 -19.90 -2.61 -15.94
C LEU A 428 -21.00 -2.07 -16.84
N GLY A 429 -20.75 -0.96 -17.55
CA GLY A 429 -21.70 -0.40 -18.53
C GLY A 429 -21.77 -1.18 -19.84
N ALA A 430 -20.77 -2.01 -20.17
CA ALA A 430 -20.78 -2.87 -21.35
C ALA A 430 -21.36 -4.28 -21.09
N GLN A 431 -21.64 -4.61 -19.82
CA GLN A 431 -22.25 -5.88 -19.40
C GLN A 431 -23.73 -5.74 -18.99
N MET A 432 -24.25 -4.52 -18.97
CA MET A 432 -25.68 -4.19 -18.91
C MET A 432 -26.13 -3.83 -20.31
#